data_AF-A0A954JAM7-F1
#
_entry.id   AF-A0A954JAM7-F1
#
_cell.length_a   1.000
_cell.length_b   1.000
_cell.length_c   1.000
_cell.angle_alpha   90.00
_cell.angle_beta   90.00
_cell.angle_gamma   90.00
#
_symmetry.space_group_name_H-M   'P 1'
#
loop_
_entity.id
_entity.type
_entity.pdbx_description
1 polymer ?
#
loop_
_entity_poly.entity_id
_entity_poly.type
_entity_poly.pdbx_seq_one_letter_code
_entity_poly.pdbx_strand_id
1 'polypeptide(L)' 'MISLELEIGQSALIGEHTVTIIDIQSDNVIFRIDGRHESDFAFPISAAETLAVPR' A
#
# COMPACT_ATOMS: atom_id res chain seq x y z
N MET A 1 -8.25 4.89 14.10
CA MET A 1 -7.56 5.35 12.88
C MET A 1 -6.08 5.44 13.21
N ILE A 2 -5.22 4.79 12.43
CA ILE A 2 -3.75 4.86 12.60
C ILE A 2 -3.21 5.50 11.31
N SER A 3 -2.36 6.52 11.46
CA SER A 3 -1.62 7.13 10.36
C SER A 3 -0.15 6.78 10.50
N LEU A 4 0.48 6.38 9.40
CA LEU A 4 1.90 6.10 9.30
C LEU A 4 2.49 7.03 8.25
N GLU A 5 3.59 7.69 8.57
CA GLU A 5 4.37 8.48 7.63
C GLU A 5 5.52 7.60 7.13
N LEU A 6 5.56 7.35 5.83
CA LEU A 6 6.56 6.50 5.18
C LEU A 6 7.21 7.27 4.04
N GLU A 7 8.54 7.25 4.01
CA GLU A 7 9.34 7.75 2.89
C GLU A 7 9.55 6.67 1.83
N ILE A 8 10.05 7.07 0.66
CA ILE A 8 10.43 6.16 -0.42
C ILE A 8 11.45 5.14 0.09
N GLY A 9 11.19 3.85 -0.15
CA GLY A 9 12.01 2.73 0.31
C GLY A 9 11.65 2.23 1.72
N GLN A 10 10.86 2.96 2.49
CA GLN A 10 10.40 2.52 3.80
C GLN A 10 9.23 1.53 3.68
N SER A 11 9.12 0.67 4.69
CA SER A 11 8.10 -0.38 4.74
C SER A 11 7.39 -0.41 6.08
N ALA A 12 6.10 -0.69 6.06
CA ALA A 12 5.30 -0.98 7.23
C ALA A 12 4.79 -2.43 7.18
N LEU A 13 4.79 -3.11 8.34
CA LEU A 13 4.19 -4.41 8.50
C LEU A 13 2.74 -4.23 8.97
N ILE A 14 1.77 -4.69 8.17
CA ILE A 14 0.34 -4.61 8.46
C ILE A 14 -0.22 -6.04 8.43
N GLY A 15 -0.53 -6.59 9.60
CA GLY A 15 -0.84 -8.01 9.74
C GLY A 15 0.35 -8.87 9.30
N GLU A 16 0.14 -9.70 8.28
CA GLU A 16 1.18 -10.56 7.68
C GLU A 16 1.76 -10.00 6.38
N HIS A 17 1.36 -8.77 6.01
CA HIS A 17 1.75 -8.13 4.76
C HIS A 17 2.75 -7.00 4.99
N THR A 18 3.72 -6.90 4.10
CA THR A 18 4.67 -5.78 4.08
C THR A 18 4.22 -4.80 3.00
N VAL A 19 3.95 -3.56 3.38
CA VAL A 19 3.64 -2.46 2.46
C VAL A 19 4.87 -1.59 2.32
N THR A 20 5.40 -1.47 1.10
CA THR A 20 6.60 -0.68 0.79
C THR A 20 6.24 0.47 -0.13
N ILE A 21 6.65 1.69 0.21
CA ILE A 21 6.55 2.84 -0.70
C ILE A 21 7.68 2.75 -1.71
N ILE A 22 7.34 2.64 -3.00
CA ILE A 22 8.33 2.51 -4.07
C ILE A 22 8.65 3.87 -4.67
N ASP A 23 7.63 4.70 -4.89
CA ASP A 23 7.79 5.97 -5.58
C ASP A 23 6.62 6.91 -5.26
N ILE A 24 6.84 8.22 -5.45
CA ILE A 24 5.83 9.28 -5.30
C ILE A 24 5.89 10.17 -6.55
N GLN A 25 4.80 10.17 -7.32
CA GLN A 25 4.68 10.91 -8.57
C GLN A 25 3.55 11.94 -8.48
N SER A 26 3.93 13.19 -8.20
CA SER A 26 2.98 14.29 -7.95
C SER A 26 2.01 13.94 -6.81
N ASP A 27 0.78 13.54 -7.13
CA ASP A 27 -0.24 13.14 -6.16
C ASP A 27 -0.40 11.63 -6.00
N ASN A 28 0.30 10.85 -6.82
CA ASN A 28 0.17 9.42 -6.83
C ASN A 28 1.27 8.79 -5.99
N VAL A 29 0.89 7.90 -5.08
CA VAL A 29 1.82 7.06 -4.34
C VAL A 29 1.83 5.69 -4.98
N ILE A 30 3.01 5.21 -5.33
CA ILE A 30 3.22 3.86 -5.85
C ILE A 30 3.75 3.02 -4.70
N PHE A 31 3.02 1.96 -4.35
CA PHE A 31 3.39 1.05 -3.27
C PHE A 31 3.28 -0.41 -3.72
N ARG A 32 4.07 -1.28 -3.10
CA ARG A 32 4.00 -2.73 -3.26
C ARG A 32 3.52 -3.37 -1.96
N ILE A 33 2.71 -4.41 -2.10
CA ILE A 33 2.26 -5.23 -0.99
C ILE A 33 2.83 -6.64 -1.20
N ASP A 34 3.67 -7.07 -0.29
CA ASP A 34 4.26 -8.42 -0.27
C ASP A 34 3.56 -9.27 0.81
N GLY A 35 3.05 -10.44 0.44
CA GLY A 35 2.48 -11.42 1.38
C GLY A 35 3.52 -12.43 1.86
N ARG A 36 3.40 -12.91 3.11
CA ARG A 36 4.38 -13.85 3.71
C ARG A 36 4.12 -15.35 3.47
N HIS A 37 3.02 -15.76 2.85
CA HIS A 37 2.73 -17.19 2.64
C HIS A 37 2.14 -17.53 1.27
N GLU A 38 2.62 -18.65 0.70
CA GLU A 38 2.12 -19.33 -0.51
C GLU A 38 0.75 -20.03 -0.33
N SER A 39 0.08 -19.83 0.80
CA SER A 39 -1.17 -20.52 1.14
C SER A 39 -2.38 -19.58 1.08
N ASP A 40 -3.14 -19.70 -0.01
CA ASP A 40 -4.60 -19.53 -0.18
C ASP A 40 -5.38 -18.35 0.43
N PHE A 41 -4.75 -17.43 1.16
CA PHE A 41 -5.36 -16.17 1.55
C PHE A 41 -5.01 -15.09 0.53
N ALA A 42 -5.84 -15.01 -0.51
CA ALA A 42 -5.91 -13.81 -1.33
C ALA A 42 -6.37 -12.67 -0.42
N PHE A 43 -5.42 -11.92 0.17
CA PHE A 43 -5.71 -10.65 0.82
C PHE A 43 -6.43 -9.79 -0.22
N PRO A 44 -7.75 -9.56 -0.09
CA PRO A 44 -8.53 -8.96 -1.16
C PRO A 44 -8.17 -7.47 -1.23
N ILE A 45 -7.21 -7.14 -2.09
CA ILE A 45 -6.85 -5.76 -2.39
C ILE A 45 -7.86 -5.28 -3.42
N SER A 46 -8.77 -4.42 -2.99
CA SER A 46 -9.57 -3.60 -3.89
C SER A 46 -9.16 -2.16 -3.67
N ALA A 47 -8.80 -1.45 -4.73
CA ALA A 47 -8.80 -0.01 -4.67
C ALA A 47 -10.25 0.41 -4.36
N ALA A 48 -10.47 1.03 -3.20
CA ALA A 48 -11.72 1.76 -2.98
C ALA A 48 -11.83 2.80 -4.11
N GLU A 49 -13.04 3.02 -4.65
CA GLU A 49 -13.26 3.89 -5.82
C GLU A 49 -12.35 5.13 -5.76
N THR A 50 -11.41 5.21 -6.70
CA THR A 50 -10.54 6.36 -6.87
C THR A 50 -11.40 7.48 -7.43
N LEU A 51 -12.09 8.20 -6.55
CA LEU A 51 -12.69 9.47 -6.90
C LEU A 51 -11.53 10.36 -7.34
N ALA A 52 -11.40 10.58 -8.65
CA ALA A 52 -10.50 11.58 -9.19
C ALA A 52 -10.89 12.91 -8.52
N VAL A 53 -10.11 13.35 -7.53
CA VAL A 53 -10.31 14.65 -6.90
C VAL A 53 -9.88 15.69 -7.95
N PRO A 54 -10.81 16.44 -8.57
CA PRO A 54 -10.42 17.46 -9.53
C PRO A 54 -9.69 18.56 -8.76
N ARG A 55 -8.51 18.95 -9.24
CA ARG A 55 -7.77 20.12 -8.76
C ARG A 55 -8.36 21.40 -9.35
#